data_AF-A0A069DEC5-F1
#
_entry.id   AF-A0A069DEC5-F1
#
_cell.length_a   1.000
_cell.length_b   1.000
_cell.length_c   1.000
_cell.angle_alpha   90.00
_cell.angle_beta   90.00
_cell.angle_gamma   90.00
#
_symmetry.space_group_name_H-M   'P 1'
#
loop_
_entity.id
_entity.type
_entity.pdbx_description
1 polymer ?
#
loop_
_entity_poly.entity_id
_entity_poly.type
_entity_poly.pdbx_seq_one_letter_code
_entity_poly.pdbx_strand_id
1 'polypeptide(L)' 'MWTVIYIAPTAKIADRITNRLEEEGFLVQARPISLSKQQYEILVPSGELEEVQEVLNSILHS' A
#
# COMPACT_ATOMS: atom_id res chain seq x y z
N MET A 1 -3.83 8.37 -12.46
CA MET A 1 -3.90 6.91 -12.73
C MET A 1 -3.52 6.20 -11.44
N TRP A 2 -4.06 5.01 -11.14
CA TRP A 2 -3.65 4.26 -9.95
C TRP A 2 -2.50 3.32 -10.30
N THR A 3 -1.49 3.24 -9.44
CA THR A 3 -0.33 2.37 -9.63
C THR A 3 -0.15 1.46 -8.43
N VAL A 4 0.23 0.21 -8.67
CA VAL A 4 0.51 -0.77 -7.62
C VAL A 4 1.93 -0.54 -7.11
N ILE A 5 2.08 -0.28 -5.81
CA ILE A 5 3.39 -0.03 -5.17
C ILE A 5 3.88 -1.21 -4.35
N TYR A 6 2.96 -2.08 -3.90
CA TYR A 6 3.27 -3.18 -3.01
C TYR A 6 2.23 -4.28 -3.10
N ILE A 7 2.65 -5.52 -2.90
CA ILE A 7 1.77 -6.68 -2.77
C ILE A 7 1.96 -7.25 -1.37
N ALA A 8 1.01 -6.96 -0.49
CA ALA A 8 1.00 -7.47 0.87
C ALA A 8 0.57 -8.95 0.89
N PRO A 9 1.28 -9.83 1.62
CA PRO A 9 0.97 -11.25 1.66
C PRO A 9 -0.18 -11.62 2.61
N THR A 10 -0.66 -10.67 3.42
CA THR A 10 -1.79 -10.85 4.34
C THR A 10 -2.60 -9.55 4.43
N ALA A 11 -3.88 -9.66 4.81
CA ALA A 11 -4.74 -8.50 5.06
C ALA A 11 -4.19 -7.58 6.16
N LYS A 12 -3.57 -8.16 7.19
CA LYS A 12 -3.00 -7.40 8.31
C LYS A 12 -1.83 -6.49 7.87
N ILE A 13 -0.99 -6.97 6.96
CA ILE A 13 0.11 -6.18 6.42
C ILE A 13 -0.43 -5.11 5.48
N ALA A 14 -1.43 -5.46 4.66
CA ALA A 14 -2.09 -4.51 3.78
C ALA A 14 -2.65 -3.33 4.59
N ASP A 15 -3.46 -3.66 5.61
CA ASP A 15 -4.11 -2.70 6.51
C ASP A 15 -3.10 -1.80 7.23
N ARG A 16 -2.02 -2.37 7.77
CA ARG A 16 -0.94 -1.59 8.41
C ARG A 16 -0.32 -0.58 7.44
N ILE A 17 -0.03 -0.98 6.21
CA ILE A 17 0.60 -0.09 5.23
C ILE A 17 -0.38 0.99 4.78
N THR A 18 -1.64 0.63 4.47
CA THR A 18 -2.67 1.62 4.11
C THR A 18 -2.87 2.63 5.24
N ASN A 19 -3.08 2.18 6.48
CA ASN A 19 -3.28 3.09 7.61
C ASN A 19 -2.12 4.06 7.78
N ARG A 20 -0.88 3.59 7.68
CA ARG A 20 0.31 4.45 7.81
C ARG A 20 0.41 5.49 6.69
N LEU A 21 0.04 5.11 5.46
CA LEU A 21 0.00 6.04 4.34
C LEU A 21 -1.15 7.05 4.47
N GLU A 22 -2.31 6.63 4.96
CA GLU A 22 -3.45 7.51 5.24
C GLU A 22 -3.15 8.48 6.41
N GLU A 23 -2.43 8.04 7.43
CA GLU A 23 -1.98 8.89 8.55
C GLU A 23 -1.07 10.03 8.08
N GLU A 24 -0.23 9.79 7.06
CA GLU A 24 0.62 10.80 6.43
C GLU A 24 -0.15 11.68 5.42
N GLY A 25 -1.42 11.36 5.15
CA GLY A 25 -2.30 12.13 4.27
C GLY A 25 -2.34 11.68 2.81
N PHE A 26 -1.75 10.53 2.47
CA PHE A 26 -1.76 10.01 1.11
C PHE A 26 -3.06 9.27 0.79
N LEU A 27 -3.47 9.34 -0.47
CA LEU A 27 -4.55 8.50 -0.99
C LEU A 27 -4.02 7.10 -1.29
N VAL A 28 -4.61 6.09 -0.67
CA VAL A 28 -4.22 4.70 -0.85
C VAL A 28 -5.45 3.79 -0.94
N GLN A 29 -5.32 2.71 -1.71
CA GLN A 29 -6.36 1.69 -1.82
C GLN A 29 -5.73 0.30 -1.70
N ALA A 30 -6.33 -0.55 -0.87
CA ALA A 30 -6.00 -1.97 -0.83
C ALA A 30 -7.03 -2.78 -1.63
N ARG A 31 -6.57 -3.65 -2.53
CA ARG A 31 -7.43 -4.56 -3.31
C ARG A 31 -6.97 -6.01 -3.17
N PRO A 32 -7.88 -6.96 -2.89
CA PRO A 32 -7.52 -8.37 -2.87
C PRO A 32 -7.22 -8.87 -4.29
N ILE A 33 -6.10 -9.56 -4.48
CA ILE A 33 -5.71 -10.15 -5.78
C ILE A 33 -6.54 -11.39 -6.07
N SER A 34 -6.88 -12.18 -5.05
CA SER A 34 -7.59 -13.43 -5.19
C SER A 34 -8.30 -13.82 -3.90
N LEU A 35 -9.47 -14.44 -4.02
CA LEU A 35 -10.20 -14.95 -2.84
C LEU A 35 -9.44 -16.10 -2.14
N SER A 36 -8.63 -16.86 -2.89
CA SER A 36 -7.94 -18.05 -2.39
C SER A 36 -6.54 -17.77 -1.83
N LYS A 37 -5.88 -16.70 -2.29
CA LYS A 37 -4.58 -16.26 -1.78
C LYS A 37 -4.81 -14.95 -1.06
N GLN A 38 -4.51 -14.88 0.23
CA GLN A 38 -4.71 -13.68 1.09
C GLN A 38 -3.74 -12.53 0.74
N GLN A 39 -3.53 -12.27 -0.55
CA GLN A 39 -2.65 -11.25 -1.08
C GLN A 39 -3.46 -10.01 -1.46
N TYR A 40 -2.89 -8.85 -1.19
CA TYR A 40 -3.52 -7.55 -1.40
C TYR A 40 -2.57 -6.63 -2.14
N GLU A 41 -3.04 -6.05 -3.25
CA GLU A 41 -2.37 -4.95 -3.92
C GLU A 41 -2.64 -3.65 -3.18
N ILE A 42 -1.58 -2.90 -2.94
CA ILE A 42 -1.67 -1.54 -2.44
C ILE A 42 -1.44 -0.61 -3.63
N LEU A 43 -2.43 0.24 -3.87
CA LEU A 43 -2.45 1.19 -4.96
C LEU A 43 -2.42 2.61 -4.44
N VAL A 44 -1.69 3.48 -5.14
CA VAL A 44 -1.69 4.94 -4.90
C VAL A 44 -1.82 5.71 -6.21
N PRO A 45 -2.23 6.99 -6.17
CA PRO A 45 -2.19 7.87 -7.33
C PRO A 45 -0.76 8.00 -7.86
N SER A 46 -0.60 7.88 -9.17
CA SER A 46 0.68 8.04 -9.86
C SER A 46 1.36 9.40 -9.62
N GLY A 47 0.60 10.43 -9.20
CA GLY A 47 1.14 11.74 -8.86
C GLY A 47 1.89 11.78 -7.52
N GLU A 48 1.62 10.83 -6.62
CA GLU A 48 2.20 10.76 -5.27
C GLU A 48 3.19 9.58 -5.14
N LEU A 49 3.50 8.91 -6.26
CA LEU A 49 4.29 7.67 -6.27
C LEU A 49 5.67 7.84 -5.63
N GLU A 50 6.37 8.93 -5.94
CA GLU A 50 7.74 9.18 -5.47
C GLU A 50 7.77 9.36 -3.95
N GLU A 51 6.88 10.21 -3.42
CA GLU A 51 6.74 10.49 -1.99
C GLU A 51 6.30 9.25 -1.21
N VAL A 52 5.30 8.53 -1.72
CA VAL A 52 4.82 7.29 -1.11
C VAL A 52 5.92 6.22 -1.08
N GLN A 53 6.78 6.16 -2.10
CA GLN A 53 7.87 5.19 -2.15
C GLN A 53 8.90 5.43 -1.03
N GLU A 54 9.19 6.70 -0.69
CA GLU A 54 10.06 7.03 0.45
C GLU A 54 9.43 6.60 1.78
N VAL A 55 8.15 6.92 1.99
CA VAL A 55 7.42 6.56 3.21
C VAL A 55 7.27 5.04 3.33
N LEU A 56 6.94 4.34 2.25
CA LEU A 56 6.82 2.88 2.22
C LEU A 56 8.13 2.21 2.63
N ASN A 57 9.28 2.68 2.12
CA ASN A 57 10.58 2.15 2.51
C ASN A 57 10.84 2.33 4.00
N SER A 58 10.42 3.45 4.59
CA SER A 58 10.53 3.67 6.04
C SER A 58 9.63 2.71 6.84
N ILE A 59 8.39 2.47 6.37
CA ILE A 59 7.44 1.54 7.00
C ILE A 59 7.95 0.10 6.97
N LEU A 60 8.57 -0.34 5.87
CA LEU A 60 9.04 -1.72 5.68
C LEU A 60 10.32 -2.06 6.45
N HIS A 61 11.18 -1.07 6.70
CA HIS A 61 12.45 -1.26 7.41
C HIS A 61 12.40 -0.90 8.91
N SER A 62 11.21 -0.57 9.43
CA SER A 62 10.97 -0.26 10.86
C SER A 62 10.48 -1.45 11.68
#